data_AF-A0A968LQ78-F1
#
_entry.id   AF-A0A968LQ78-F1
#
_cell.length_a   1.000
_cell.length_b   1.000
_cell.length_c   1.000
_cell.angle_alpha   90.00
_cell.angle_beta   90.00
_cell.angle_gamma   90.00
#
_symmetry.space_group_name_H-M   'P 1'
#
loop_
_entity.id
_entity.type
_entity.pdbx_description
1 polymer ?
#
loop_
_entity_poly.entity_id
_entity_poly.type
_entity_poly.pdbx_seq_one_letter_code
_entity_poly.pdbx_strand_id
1 'polypeptide(L)'
;MPVAYSVSLGNSVSSGVNFSVQTGYQFAQRLTPNFVPRWDDLRFTVGYRSPDAGRFSTSLSLVQNLNNGEIRGWSASSLWILGSTENPVTLNLTQTLTPPQYSNIAPSPPQEYARLNGSFSMRYQNYTLNLTNNLDFKPYSFAPNTQPNSSFSVALSGTEPLPWSLTFNSAIDLATLELFRPSLIGSIGTRAEAQGGAFDFNLSFLLQLPWRDQTDWRISSASLNFGWDVLPGFSLFGNVTYSRTLEGGFFKDSFVFNPFGISLGFAQIGSQRPNVFFALYIAGRYEYSDNPAELGQRPIFTPGTVAGVTTSSNGGSFPSDFRPVFVMRYDQCCYAIQIVVDGTPKEGVNFSFSIILPFGKQDLFTTSATEGVRFPILPFIPPLKLRK
;
A
#
# COMPACT_ATOMS: atom_id res chain seq x y z
N MET A 1 -7.74 -21.78 43.84
CA MET A 1 -6.82 -20.75 43.29
C MET A 1 -7.55 -19.43 43.26
N PRO A 2 -6.95 -18.31 43.72
CA PRO A 2 -7.62 -17.01 43.73
C PRO A 2 -7.86 -16.54 42.28
N VAL A 3 -9.11 -16.23 41.98
CA VAL A 3 -9.55 -15.69 40.69
C VAL A 3 -9.42 -14.17 40.79
N ALA A 4 -8.60 -13.55 39.94
CA ALA A 4 -8.36 -12.11 39.98
C ALA A 4 -9.39 -11.36 39.13
N TYR A 5 -10.36 -10.74 39.79
CA TYR A 5 -11.28 -9.78 39.18
C TYR A 5 -10.82 -8.36 39.53
N SER A 6 -10.93 -7.45 38.56
CA SER A 6 -10.74 -6.02 38.79
C SER A 6 -12.04 -5.30 38.47
N VAL A 7 -12.55 -4.55 39.44
CA VAL A 7 -13.66 -3.62 39.21
C VAL A 7 -13.10 -2.22 39.43
N SER A 8 -13.20 -1.37 38.42
CA SER A 8 -12.85 0.05 38.56
C SER A 8 -14.06 0.93 38.33
N LEU A 9 -14.16 1.95 39.19
CA LEU A 9 -15.16 3.00 39.13
C LEU A 9 -14.41 4.31 38.94
N GLY A 10 -14.64 4.96 37.81
CA GLY A 10 -14.05 6.26 37.50
C GLY A 10 -15.15 7.29 37.30
N ASN A 11 -15.05 8.42 37.99
CA ASN A 11 -15.84 9.61 37.70
C ASN A 11 -14.91 10.63 37.05
N SER A 12 -15.24 11.10 35.84
CA SER A 12 -14.45 12.11 35.13
C SER A 12 -14.74 13.52 35.66
N VAL A 13 -14.50 13.76 36.95
CA VAL A 13 -14.42 15.12 37.48
C VAL A 13 -13.00 15.63 37.21
N SER A 14 -12.84 16.94 37.03
CA SER A 14 -11.57 17.68 36.98
C SER A 14 -10.63 17.47 38.19
N SER A 15 -10.90 16.49 39.06
CA SER A 15 -10.14 16.12 40.26
C SER A 15 -9.63 14.67 40.27
N GLY A 16 -9.72 13.91 39.17
CA GLY A 16 -8.86 12.73 38.95
C GLY A 16 -8.96 11.59 39.97
N VAL A 17 -10.12 11.35 40.58
CA VAL A 17 -10.28 10.24 41.53
C VAL A 17 -10.68 8.96 40.78
N ASN A 18 -9.70 8.11 40.50
CA ASN A 18 -9.89 6.75 39.99
C ASN A 18 -9.88 5.75 41.14
N PHE A 19 -10.98 5.02 41.34
CA PHE A 19 -11.00 3.87 42.25
C PHE A 19 -10.76 2.61 41.42
N SER A 20 -9.55 2.04 41.50
CA SER A 20 -9.23 0.72 40.92
C SER A 20 -9.18 -0.29 42.05
N VAL A 21 -10.14 -1.20 42.09
CA VAL A 21 -10.21 -2.26 43.10
C VAL A 21 -9.85 -3.59 42.41
N GLN A 22 -8.62 -4.08 42.63
CA GLN A 22 -8.26 -5.48 42.39
C GLN A 22 -8.67 -6.27 43.63
N THR A 23 -9.72 -7.10 43.57
CA THR A 23 -10.22 -7.82 44.75
C THR A 23 -10.32 -9.31 44.56
N GLY A 24 -9.71 -10.03 45.50
CA GLY A 24 -10.15 -11.33 46.00
C GLY A 24 -11.01 -11.24 47.27
N TYR A 25 -11.79 -10.17 47.46
CA TYR A 25 -12.64 -9.94 48.64
C TYR A 25 -14.09 -9.62 48.26
N GLN A 26 -15.05 -10.15 49.02
CA GLN A 26 -16.48 -9.86 48.93
C GLN A 26 -16.81 -8.45 49.44
N PHE A 27 -17.69 -7.75 48.72
CA PHE A 27 -18.26 -6.47 49.15
C PHE A 27 -19.16 -6.67 50.37
N ALA A 28 -18.70 -6.29 51.56
CA ALA A 28 -19.53 -6.23 52.79
C ALA A 28 -19.88 -4.80 53.22
N GLN A 29 -19.48 -3.76 52.47
CA GLN A 29 -19.82 -2.37 52.81
C GLN A 29 -20.49 -1.65 51.64
N ARG A 30 -21.68 -1.08 51.93
CA ARG A 30 -22.36 -0.12 51.05
C ARG A 30 -21.46 1.08 50.84
N LEU A 31 -20.92 1.24 49.63
CA LEU A 31 -20.28 2.47 49.21
C LEU A 31 -21.37 3.55 49.07
N THR A 32 -21.26 4.62 49.86
CA THR A 32 -22.10 5.83 49.75
C THR A 32 -21.22 6.94 49.16
N PRO A 33 -21.03 6.99 47.82
CA PRO A 33 -20.33 8.12 47.22
C PRO A 33 -21.19 9.38 47.35
N ASN A 34 -20.63 10.44 47.94
CA ASN A 34 -21.21 11.77 47.90
C ASN A 34 -21.13 12.29 46.46
N PHE A 35 -22.22 12.17 45.71
CA PHE A 35 -22.34 12.70 44.35
C PHE A 35 -22.42 14.24 44.41
N VAL A 36 -21.47 14.91 43.74
CA VAL A 36 -21.58 16.35 43.46
C VAL A 36 -22.49 16.51 42.24
N PRO A 37 -23.57 17.30 42.32
CA PRO A 37 -24.60 17.38 41.28
C PRO A 37 -24.17 18.30 40.13
N ARG A 38 -23.16 17.88 39.36
CA ARG A 38 -22.86 18.50 38.07
C ARG A 38 -22.65 17.40 37.04
N TRP A 39 -23.50 17.40 36.01
CA TRP A 39 -23.29 17.03 34.60
C TRP A 39 -22.33 15.91 34.18
N ASP A 40 -21.95 14.97 35.05
CA ASP A 40 -20.83 14.08 34.80
C ASP A 40 -21.26 12.66 34.36
N ASP A 41 -20.39 12.02 33.58
CA ASP A 41 -20.56 10.63 33.15
C ASP A 41 -19.88 9.68 34.14
N LEU A 42 -20.58 8.61 34.51
CA LEU A 42 -20.04 7.53 35.32
C LEU A 42 -19.51 6.41 34.43
N ARG A 43 -18.26 6.00 34.67
CA ARG A 43 -17.64 4.88 33.98
C ARG A 43 -17.46 3.69 34.90
N PHE A 44 -18.06 2.58 34.50
CA PHE A 44 -17.93 1.27 35.14
C PHE A 44 -17.02 0.40 34.27
N THR A 45 -16.01 -0.24 34.85
CA THR A 45 -15.25 -1.27 34.14
C THR A 45 -15.14 -2.52 35.00
N VAL A 46 -15.58 -3.64 34.45
CA VAL A 46 -15.42 -4.97 35.04
C VAL A 46 -14.45 -5.74 34.16
N GLY A 47 -13.37 -6.21 34.77
CA GLY A 47 -12.33 -6.99 34.10
C GLY A 47 -12.07 -8.30 34.82
N TYR A 48 -11.75 -9.33 34.03
CA TYR A 48 -11.23 -10.59 34.51
C TYR A 48 -9.90 -10.88 33.82
N ARG A 49 -8.93 -11.38 34.60
CA ARG A 49 -7.66 -11.87 34.09
C ARG A 49 -7.37 -13.23 34.71
N SER A 50 -7.09 -14.22 33.87
CA SER A 50 -6.77 -15.57 34.34
C SER A 50 -5.43 -15.57 35.11
N PRO A 51 -5.33 -16.33 36.21
CA PRO A 51 -4.10 -16.49 36.96
C PRO A 51 -3.01 -17.25 36.17
N ASP A 52 -3.39 -18.05 35.18
CA ASP A 52 -2.48 -18.80 34.31
C ASP A 52 -1.79 -17.88 33.30
N ALA A 53 -0.76 -17.15 33.74
CA ALA A 53 0.11 -16.28 32.94
C ALA A 53 -0.62 -15.24 32.05
N GLY A 54 -1.87 -14.90 32.36
CA GLY A 54 -2.69 -14.01 31.54
C GLY A 54 -3.15 -14.60 30.21
N ARG A 55 -3.24 -15.94 30.10
CA ARG A 55 -3.76 -16.64 28.91
C ARG A 55 -5.17 -16.22 28.52
N PHE A 56 -5.96 -15.71 29.45
CA PHE A 56 -7.25 -15.14 29.14
C PHE A 56 -7.45 -13.84 29.91
N SER A 57 -7.93 -12.81 29.22
CA SER A 57 -8.44 -11.61 29.87
C SER A 57 -9.64 -11.08 29.13
N THR A 58 -10.60 -10.55 29.87
CA THR A 58 -11.79 -9.91 29.29
C THR A 58 -12.12 -8.69 30.10
N SER A 59 -12.62 -7.64 29.45
CA SER A 59 -13.12 -6.45 30.11
C SER A 59 -14.38 -5.95 29.44
N LEU A 60 -15.30 -5.44 30.26
CA LEU A 60 -16.50 -4.74 29.84
C LEU A 60 -16.50 -3.39 30.53
N SER A 61 -16.54 -2.32 29.74
CA SER A 61 -16.70 -0.95 30.21
C SER A 61 -18.06 -0.42 29.78
N LEU A 62 -18.74 0.27 30.68
CA LEU A 62 -20.01 0.95 30.47
C LEU A 62 -19.85 2.41 30.87
N VAL A 63 -20.31 3.32 30.03
CA VAL A 63 -20.39 4.75 30.33
C VAL A 63 -21.85 5.14 30.38
N GLN A 64 -22.27 5.71 31.51
CA GLN A 64 -23.65 6.12 31.76
C GLN A 64 -23.69 7.58 32.20
N ASN A 65 -24.62 8.35 31.67
CA ASN A 65 -24.89 9.69 32.15
C ASN A 65 -25.65 9.64 33.49
N LEU A 66 -25.16 10.36 34.48
CA LEU A 66 -25.74 10.33 35.82
C LEU A 66 -27.05 11.12 35.98
N ASN A 67 -27.31 12.10 35.11
CA ASN A 67 -28.47 12.97 35.26
C ASN A 67 -29.77 12.30 34.79
N ASN A 68 -29.70 11.51 33.72
CA ASN A 68 -30.86 10.87 33.10
C ASN A 68 -30.76 9.34 33.04
N GLY A 69 -29.65 8.75 33.50
CA GLY A 69 -29.42 7.31 33.46
C GLY A 69 -29.14 6.75 32.06
N GLU A 70 -28.95 7.61 31.05
CA GLU A 70 -28.72 7.20 29.66
C GLU A 70 -27.35 6.54 29.48
N ILE A 71 -27.32 5.37 28.84
CA ILE A 71 -26.06 4.72 28.46
C ILE A 71 -25.47 5.48 27.28
N ARG A 72 -24.26 6.02 27.45
CA ARG A 72 -23.54 6.76 26.40
C ARG A 72 -22.63 5.87 25.57
N GLY A 73 -22.28 4.70 26.08
CA GLY A 73 -21.51 3.71 25.35
C GLY A 73 -21.16 2.50 26.18
N TRP A 74 -20.85 1.41 25.50
CA TRP A 74 -20.15 0.28 26.11
C TRP A 74 -19.02 -0.19 25.23
N SER A 75 -17.97 -0.73 25.84
CA SER A 75 -16.86 -1.37 25.16
C SER A 75 -16.56 -2.72 25.79
N ALA A 76 -16.49 -3.77 24.99
CA ALA A 76 -16.00 -5.07 25.41
C ALA A 76 -14.64 -5.34 24.76
N SER A 77 -13.73 -5.96 25.50
CA SER A 77 -12.45 -6.43 24.99
C SER A 77 -12.17 -7.82 25.53
N SER A 78 -11.65 -8.74 24.72
CA SER A 78 -11.30 -10.08 25.15
C SER A 78 -10.03 -10.54 24.46
N LEU A 79 -9.09 -11.06 25.23
CA LEU A 79 -7.84 -11.68 24.77
C LEU A 79 -7.81 -13.13 25.22
N TRP A 80 -7.56 -14.04 24.29
CA TRP A 80 -7.40 -15.48 24.53
C TRP A 80 -6.08 -15.96 23.95
N ILE A 81 -5.33 -16.74 24.71
CA ILE A 81 -4.09 -17.39 24.31
C ILE A 81 -4.31 -18.88 24.50
N LEU A 82 -4.48 -19.59 23.39
CA LEU A 82 -4.77 -21.02 23.33
C LEU A 82 -3.51 -21.78 22.86
N GLY A 83 -3.45 -23.08 23.13
CA GLY A 83 -2.35 -23.94 22.66
C GLY A 83 -1.14 -24.01 23.58
N SER A 84 -0.05 -24.58 23.05
CA SER A 84 1.22 -24.73 23.77
C SER A 84 1.97 -23.39 23.85
N THR A 85 2.92 -23.31 24.76
CA THR A 85 3.82 -22.14 24.88
C THR A 85 4.68 -21.92 23.63
N GLU A 86 4.96 -22.98 22.88
CA GLU A 86 5.80 -22.94 21.68
C GLU A 86 5.02 -22.51 20.44
N ASN A 87 3.72 -22.81 20.37
CA ASN A 87 2.85 -22.47 19.25
C ASN A 87 1.50 -21.91 19.74
N PRO A 88 1.49 -20.72 20.38
CA PRO A 88 0.25 -20.15 20.87
C PRO A 88 -0.62 -19.62 19.72
N VAL A 89 -1.93 -19.79 19.86
CA VAL A 89 -2.94 -19.07 19.07
C VAL A 89 -3.44 -17.91 19.93
N THR A 90 -3.25 -16.68 19.47
CA THR A 90 -3.71 -15.48 20.15
C THR A 90 -4.95 -14.94 19.46
N LEU A 91 -6.06 -14.79 20.19
CA LEU A 91 -7.31 -14.18 19.73
C LEU A 91 -7.54 -12.89 20.52
N ASN A 92 -7.80 -11.79 19.82
CA ASN A 92 -8.15 -10.52 20.42
C ASN A 92 -9.45 -10.02 19.79
N LEU A 93 -10.42 -9.67 20.62
CA LEU A 93 -11.70 -9.09 20.22
C LEU A 93 -11.86 -7.75 20.93
N THR A 94 -12.20 -6.71 20.21
CA THR A 94 -12.65 -5.44 20.76
C THR A 94 -13.93 -5.03 20.07
N GLN A 95 -14.88 -4.52 20.84
CA GLN A 95 -16.16 -4.05 20.32
C GLN A 95 -16.62 -2.86 21.15
N THR A 96 -17.13 -1.83 20.48
CA THR A 96 -17.65 -0.62 21.10
C THR A 96 -18.98 -0.27 20.46
N LEU A 97 -20.02 -0.13 21.28
CA LEU A 97 -21.29 0.42 20.85
C LEU A 97 -21.42 1.85 21.40
N THR A 98 -21.74 2.78 20.51
CA THR A 98 -22.15 4.14 20.86
C THR A 98 -23.63 4.27 20.52
N PRO A 99 -24.53 4.31 21.52
CA PRO A 99 -25.96 4.52 21.30
C PRO A 99 -26.27 5.89 20.67
N PRO A 100 -27.49 6.10 20.18
CA PRO A 100 -27.98 7.43 19.83
C PRO A 100 -27.85 8.36 21.04
N GLN A 101 -27.43 9.60 20.81
CA GLN A 101 -27.35 10.64 21.82
C GLN A 101 -28.24 11.81 21.41
N TYR A 102 -29.29 12.03 22.19
CA TYR A 102 -30.24 13.13 22.04
C TYR A 102 -29.98 14.17 23.13
N SER A 103 -28.76 14.73 23.17
CA SER A 103 -28.43 15.75 24.17
C SER A 103 -28.70 17.16 23.63
N ASN A 104 -29.42 17.96 24.40
CA ASN A 104 -29.77 19.34 24.10
C ASN A 104 -28.73 20.37 24.60
N ILE A 105 -27.54 19.92 25.06
CA ILE A 105 -26.65 20.74 25.94
C ILE A 105 -25.15 20.73 25.51
N ALA A 106 -24.78 20.31 24.30
CA ALA A 106 -23.39 20.39 23.80
C ALA A 106 -23.32 20.91 22.35
N PRO A 107 -22.21 21.56 21.91
CA PRO A 107 -22.09 22.17 20.57
C PRO A 107 -21.91 21.15 19.43
N SER A 108 -21.83 19.86 19.74
CA SER A 108 -21.77 18.78 18.76
C SER A 108 -23.18 18.39 18.29
N PRO A 109 -23.41 18.21 16.97
CA PRO A 109 -24.71 17.79 16.47
C PRO A 109 -25.17 16.47 17.11
N PRO A 110 -26.48 16.29 17.35
CA PRO A 110 -27.02 15.08 17.96
C PRO A 110 -26.66 13.85 17.12
N GLN A 111 -26.27 12.76 17.80
CA GLN A 111 -26.02 11.49 17.16
C GLN A 111 -27.33 10.70 17.14
N GLU A 112 -28.10 10.82 16.07
CA GLU A 112 -29.43 10.19 15.98
C GLU A 112 -29.40 8.65 15.91
N TYR A 113 -28.26 8.05 15.57
CA TYR A 113 -28.14 6.63 15.28
C TYR A 113 -27.02 5.96 16.07
N ALA A 114 -27.25 4.68 16.40
CA ALA A 114 -26.25 3.85 17.04
C ALA A 114 -25.06 3.59 16.09
N ARG A 115 -23.88 3.39 16.66
CA ARG A 115 -22.67 2.97 15.94
C ARG A 115 -22.01 1.80 16.66
N LEU A 116 -21.67 0.76 15.92
CA LEU A 116 -20.97 -0.42 16.41
C LEU A 116 -19.64 -0.58 15.68
N ASN A 117 -18.55 -0.37 16.42
CA ASN A 117 -17.19 -0.50 15.89
C ASN A 117 -16.51 -1.67 16.57
N GLY A 118 -15.77 -2.46 15.82
CA GLY A 118 -15.10 -3.61 16.39
C GLY A 118 -13.90 -4.07 15.58
N SER A 119 -13.07 -4.85 16.25
CA SER A 119 -12.01 -5.60 15.61
C SER A 119 -11.89 -6.98 16.23
N PHE A 120 -11.62 -7.97 15.40
CA PHE A 120 -11.19 -9.28 15.82
C PHE A 120 -9.83 -9.55 15.16
N SER A 121 -8.85 -10.02 15.93
CA SER A 121 -7.54 -10.41 15.46
C SER A 121 -7.23 -11.82 15.93
N MET A 122 -6.79 -12.67 15.03
CA MET A 122 -6.25 -13.99 15.32
C MET A 122 -4.83 -14.06 14.79
N ARG A 123 -3.90 -14.48 15.63
CA ARG A 123 -2.52 -14.75 15.25
C ARG A 123 -2.16 -16.18 15.59
N TYR A 124 -1.62 -16.89 14.61
CA TYR A 124 -1.06 -18.22 14.78
C TYR A 124 0.25 -18.29 14.01
N GLN A 125 1.36 -18.52 14.74
CA GLN A 125 2.71 -18.53 14.18
C GLN A 125 2.99 -17.26 13.33
N ASN A 126 3.20 -17.49 12.04
CA ASN A 126 3.54 -16.52 11.01
C ASN A 126 2.32 -15.95 10.27
N TYR A 127 1.12 -16.35 10.67
CA TYR A 127 -0.14 -15.95 10.05
C TYR A 127 -0.95 -15.04 10.97
N THR A 128 -1.54 -14.00 10.40
CA THR A 128 -2.45 -13.08 11.08
C THR A 128 -3.72 -12.91 10.27
N LEU A 129 -4.87 -12.98 10.93
CA LEU A 129 -6.19 -12.65 10.44
C LEU A 129 -6.72 -11.48 11.25
N ASN A 130 -7.14 -10.40 10.60
CA ASN A 130 -7.78 -9.26 11.22
C ASN A 130 -9.13 -9.02 10.54
N LEU A 131 -10.21 -8.96 11.31
CA LEU A 131 -11.50 -8.45 10.88
C LEU A 131 -11.72 -7.12 11.58
N THR A 132 -12.17 -6.11 10.85
CA THR A 132 -12.59 -4.83 11.42
C THR A 132 -13.95 -4.47 10.85
N ASN A 133 -14.78 -3.83 11.69
CA ASN A 133 -16.09 -3.35 11.29
C ASN A 133 -16.33 -1.96 11.86
N ASN A 134 -17.06 -1.16 11.11
CA ASN A 134 -17.62 0.11 11.54
C ASN A 134 -19.05 0.15 11.00
N LEU A 135 -20.03 -0.07 11.88
CA LEU A 135 -21.42 -0.22 11.50
C LEU A 135 -22.20 0.97 12.05
N ASP A 136 -22.69 1.83 11.16
CA ASP A 136 -23.59 2.93 11.48
C ASP A 136 -25.02 2.50 11.15
N PHE A 137 -25.89 2.46 12.17
CA PHE A 137 -27.28 2.03 12.05
C PHE A 137 -28.19 3.11 11.45
N LYS A 138 -27.63 4.21 10.96
CA LYS A 138 -28.37 5.19 10.16
C LYS A 138 -28.99 4.51 8.94
N PRO A 139 -30.31 4.71 8.67
CA PRO A 139 -30.94 4.27 7.45
C PRO A 139 -30.15 4.76 6.25
N TYR A 140 -29.78 3.83 5.38
CA TYR A 140 -29.14 4.18 4.13
C TYR A 140 -30.15 4.89 3.23
N SER A 141 -29.92 6.18 2.95
CA SER A 141 -30.69 6.91 1.94
C SER A 141 -30.09 6.62 0.58
N PHE A 142 -30.88 5.98 -0.28
CA PHE A 142 -30.47 5.63 -1.62
C PHE A 142 -30.33 6.88 -2.49
N ALA A 143 -29.10 7.39 -2.63
CA ALA A 143 -28.75 8.38 -3.64
C ALA A 143 -27.72 7.80 -4.61
N PRO A 144 -27.76 8.16 -5.90
CA PRO A 144 -26.72 7.77 -6.85
C PRO A 144 -25.36 8.23 -6.31
N ASN A 145 -24.41 7.30 -6.20
CA ASN A 145 -23.02 7.51 -5.76
C ASN A 145 -22.76 7.69 -4.25
N THR A 146 -23.75 7.57 -3.36
CA THR A 146 -23.50 7.56 -1.90
C THR A 146 -23.16 6.16 -1.40
N GLN A 147 -22.03 6.00 -0.71
CA GLN A 147 -21.71 4.75 -0.01
C GLN A 147 -22.50 4.64 1.30
N PRO A 148 -22.85 3.42 1.74
CA PRO A 148 -23.32 3.20 3.10
C PRO A 148 -22.30 3.71 4.12
N ASN A 149 -22.81 4.17 5.27
CA ASN A 149 -21.97 4.58 6.39
C ASN A 149 -21.33 3.40 7.14
N SER A 150 -21.75 2.17 6.80
CA SER A 150 -21.25 0.93 7.38
C SER A 150 -20.22 0.27 6.46
N SER A 151 -19.16 -0.26 7.05
CA SER A 151 -18.10 -0.96 6.34
C SER A 151 -17.50 -2.10 7.17
N PHE A 152 -16.88 -3.04 6.48
CA PHE A 152 -16.04 -4.05 7.09
C PHE A 152 -14.82 -4.35 6.22
N SER A 153 -13.79 -4.86 6.88
CA SER A 153 -12.53 -5.26 6.27
C SER A 153 -12.09 -6.59 6.86
N VAL A 154 -11.58 -7.48 6.02
CA VAL A 154 -10.97 -8.75 6.40
C VAL A 154 -9.57 -8.79 5.81
N ALA A 155 -8.55 -8.74 6.64
CA ALA A 155 -7.15 -8.80 6.27
C ALA A 155 -6.51 -10.11 6.73
N LEU A 156 -5.81 -10.77 5.82
CA LEU A 156 -5.04 -11.99 6.02
C LEU A 156 -3.60 -11.70 5.63
N SER A 157 -2.64 -12.15 6.42
CA SER A 157 -1.22 -12.02 6.07
C SER A 157 -0.40 -13.18 6.60
N GLY A 158 0.65 -13.53 5.87
CA GLY A 158 1.62 -14.55 6.26
C GLY A 158 3.05 -14.10 5.96
N THR A 159 4.03 -14.66 6.66
CA THR A 159 5.47 -14.42 6.38
C THR A 159 6.19 -15.59 5.72
N GLU A 160 5.53 -16.76 5.61
CA GLU A 160 6.13 -17.98 5.05
C GLU A 160 5.22 -18.61 3.97
N PRO A 161 5.80 -19.25 2.93
CA PRO A 161 7.22 -19.31 2.60
C PRO A 161 7.80 -17.95 2.12
N LEU A 162 6.94 -17.00 1.76
CA LEU A 162 7.27 -15.61 1.45
C LEU A 162 6.26 -14.68 2.13
N PRO A 163 6.62 -13.43 2.47
CA PRO A 163 5.67 -12.41 2.92
C PRO A 163 4.53 -12.16 1.93
N TRP A 164 3.29 -12.28 2.40
CA TRP A 164 2.09 -11.98 1.63
C TRP A 164 1.00 -11.33 2.49
N SER A 165 0.13 -10.56 1.85
CA SER A 165 -1.07 -9.99 2.46
C SER A 165 -2.24 -10.00 1.48
N LEU A 166 -3.45 -10.14 2.01
CA LEU A 166 -4.70 -10.12 1.27
C LEU A 166 -5.76 -9.43 2.12
N THR A 167 -6.34 -8.34 1.64
CA THR A 167 -7.36 -7.55 2.33
C THR A 167 -8.60 -7.42 1.48
N PHE A 168 -9.71 -7.93 1.97
CA PHE A 168 -11.04 -7.69 1.43
C PHE A 168 -11.67 -6.49 2.14
N ASN A 169 -12.16 -5.51 1.38
CA ASN A 169 -12.85 -4.33 1.90
C ASN A 169 -14.20 -4.17 1.21
N SER A 170 -15.23 -3.83 1.99
CA SER A 170 -16.54 -3.47 1.42
C SER A 170 -17.29 -2.52 2.35
N ALA A 171 -18.06 -1.60 1.77
CA ALA A 171 -19.17 -1.01 2.49
C ALA A 171 -20.35 -2.00 2.50
N ILE A 172 -21.28 -1.85 3.45
CA ILE A 172 -22.45 -2.72 3.59
C ILE A 172 -23.67 -1.87 3.93
N ASP A 173 -24.79 -2.12 3.25
CA ASP A 173 -26.09 -1.62 3.72
C ASP A 173 -26.67 -2.64 4.70
N LEU A 174 -26.87 -2.22 5.95
CA LEU A 174 -27.38 -3.10 7.00
C LEU A 174 -28.85 -3.49 6.80
N ALA A 175 -29.62 -2.69 6.05
CA ALA A 175 -31.04 -2.98 5.82
C ALA A 175 -31.24 -4.11 4.81
N THR A 176 -30.41 -4.13 3.77
CA THR A 176 -30.49 -5.11 2.66
C THR A 176 -29.43 -6.20 2.74
N LEU A 177 -28.41 -6.01 3.59
CA LEU A 177 -27.17 -6.80 3.64
C LEU A 177 -26.39 -6.81 2.31
N GLU A 178 -26.67 -5.85 1.42
CA GLU A 178 -25.93 -5.67 0.18
C GLU A 178 -24.54 -5.10 0.46
N LEU A 179 -23.53 -5.71 -0.15
CA LEU A 179 -22.16 -5.19 -0.19
C LEU A 179 -22.08 -4.04 -1.19
N PHE A 180 -21.22 -3.04 -0.98
CA PHE A 180 -21.04 -1.90 -1.87
C PHE A 180 -19.57 -1.72 -2.20
N ARG A 181 -19.25 -1.73 -3.50
CA ARG A 181 -17.88 -1.61 -4.05
C ARG A 181 -16.88 -2.53 -3.35
N PRO A 182 -17.15 -3.85 -3.30
CA PRO A 182 -16.23 -4.80 -2.73
C PRO A 182 -14.90 -4.76 -3.49
N SER A 183 -13.80 -4.77 -2.75
CA SER A 183 -12.45 -4.75 -3.31
C SER A 183 -11.56 -5.74 -2.59
N LEU A 184 -10.62 -6.31 -3.34
CA LEU A 184 -9.61 -7.23 -2.86
C LEU A 184 -8.24 -6.64 -3.19
N ILE A 185 -7.47 -6.34 -2.15
CA ILE A 185 -6.11 -5.82 -2.25
C ILE A 185 -5.17 -6.94 -1.85
N GLY A 186 -4.16 -7.21 -2.64
CA GLY A 186 -3.16 -8.21 -2.29
C GLY A 186 -1.75 -7.75 -2.56
N SER A 187 -0.82 -8.31 -1.80
CA SER A 187 0.61 -8.16 -2.03
C SER A 187 1.33 -9.47 -1.74
N ILE A 188 2.34 -9.79 -2.53
CA ILE A 188 3.29 -10.85 -2.23
C ILE A 188 4.67 -10.36 -2.60
N GLY A 189 5.63 -10.52 -1.71
CA GLY A 189 6.98 -10.07 -1.96
C GLY A 189 8.01 -10.90 -1.25
N THR A 190 9.23 -10.85 -1.77
CA THR A 190 10.39 -11.49 -1.18
C THR A 190 11.63 -10.70 -1.51
N ARG A 191 12.56 -10.70 -0.55
CA ARG A 191 13.91 -10.24 -0.75
C ARG A 191 14.84 -11.30 -0.20
N ALA A 192 15.61 -11.92 -1.09
CA ALA A 192 16.60 -12.91 -0.74
C ALA A 192 17.98 -12.42 -1.17
N GLU A 193 18.90 -12.43 -0.22
CA GLU A 193 20.32 -12.22 -0.47
C GLU A 193 21.00 -13.59 -0.30
N ALA A 194 20.96 -14.40 -1.37
CA ALA A 194 21.63 -15.71 -1.38
C ALA A 194 22.95 -15.63 -2.13
N GLN A 195 23.85 -16.61 -1.93
CA GLN A 195 25.23 -16.66 -2.44
C GLN A 195 25.40 -16.64 -3.99
N GLY A 196 24.34 -16.35 -4.76
CA GLY A 196 24.35 -16.15 -6.21
C GLY A 196 23.91 -14.76 -6.68
N GLY A 197 23.40 -13.90 -5.77
CA GLY A 197 22.97 -12.53 -6.09
C GLY A 197 21.73 -12.09 -5.30
N ALA A 198 21.38 -10.80 -5.41
CA ALA A 198 20.17 -10.25 -4.80
C ALA A 198 18.95 -10.58 -5.67
N PHE A 199 17.93 -11.18 -5.06
CA PHE A 199 16.60 -11.34 -5.64
C PHE A 199 15.61 -10.49 -4.84
N ASP A 200 14.99 -9.52 -5.50
CA ASP A 200 13.89 -8.73 -4.99
C ASP A 200 12.69 -8.96 -5.92
N PHE A 201 11.54 -9.27 -5.34
CA PHE A 201 10.28 -9.44 -6.04
C PHE A 201 9.16 -8.88 -5.20
N ASN A 202 8.31 -8.05 -5.79
CA ASN A 202 7.12 -7.52 -5.16
C ASN A 202 6.00 -7.39 -6.20
N LEU A 203 4.93 -8.15 -5.99
CA LEU A 203 3.69 -8.05 -6.72
C LEU A 203 2.62 -7.47 -5.80
N SER A 204 1.97 -6.40 -6.22
CA SER A 204 0.81 -5.81 -5.54
C SER A 204 -0.35 -5.64 -6.52
N PHE A 205 -1.59 -5.83 -6.08
CA PHE A 205 -2.77 -5.69 -6.93
C PHE A 205 -3.98 -5.14 -6.16
N LEU A 206 -4.86 -4.48 -6.91
CA LEU A 206 -6.20 -4.07 -6.49
C LEU A 206 -7.21 -4.62 -7.48
N LEU A 207 -8.11 -5.46 -6.97
CA LEU A 207 -9.20 -6.07 -7.73
C LEU A 207 -10.52 -5.49 -7.23
N GLN A 208 -11.31 -4.95 -8.14
CA GLN A 208 -12.70 -4.58 -7.91
C GLN A 208 -13.56 -5.81 -8.19
N LEU A 209 -14.34 -6.21 -7.20
CA LEU A 209 -15.21 -7.37 -7.28
C LEU A 209 -16.58 -6.96 -7.85
N PRO A 210 -17.32 -7.90 -8.47
CA PRO A 210 -18.65 -7.63 -9.00
C PRO A 210 -19.56 -6.99 -7.95
N TRP A 211 -20.28 -5.96 -8.36
CA TRP A 211 -21.29 -5.31 -7.53
C TRP A 211 -22.34 -4.62 -8.38
N ARG A 212 -23.61 -4.97 -8.11
CA ARG A 212 -24.81 -4.47 -8.78
C ARG A 212 -24.66 -4.44 -10.30
N ASP A 213 -24.37 -3.27 -10.87
CA ASP A 213 -24.27 -3.04 -12.31
C ASP A 213 -22.91 -3.46 -12.90
N GLN A 214 -21.97 -3.89 -12.04
CA GLN A 214 -20.72 -4.48 -12.45
C GLN A 214 -20.78 -6.00 -12.24
N THR A 215 -20.91 -6.76 -13.32
CA THR A 215 -20.95 -8.23 -13.28
C THR A 215 -19.57 -8.88 -13.28
N ASP A 216 -18.53 -8.11 -13.62
CA ASP A 216 -17.23 -8.67 -13.94
C ASP A 216 -16.19 -8.32 -12.87
N TRP A 217 -15.24 -9.24 -12.68
CA TRP A 217 -14.07 -9.03 -11.87
C TRP A 217 -13.12 -8.11 -12.64
N ARG A 218 -12.67 -7.02 -12.01
CA ARG A 218 -11.86 -6.01 -12.69
C ARG A 218 -10.59 -5.76 -11.94
N ILE A 219 -9.45 -6.03 -12.57
CA ILE A 219 -8.17 -5.56 -12.05
C ILE A 219 -8.15 -4.04 -12.25
N SER A 220 -8.14 -3.29 -11.16
CA SER A 220 -8.08 -1.83 -11.20
C SER A 220 -6.63 -1.36 -11.33
N SER A 221 -5.72 -2.04 -10.63
CA SER A 221 -4.29 -1.83 -10.79
C SER A 221 -3.50 -3.06 -10.38
N ALA A 222 -2.32 -3.21 -10.95
CA ALA A 222 -1.32 -4.18 -10.53
C ALA A 222 0.07 -3.57 -10.71
N SER A 223 0.99 -3.88 -9.81
CA SER A 223 2.39 -3.47 -9.94
C SER A 223 3.28 -4.65 -9.65
N LEU A 224 4.24 -4.88 -10.55
CA LEU A 224 5.29 -5.86 -10.40
C LEU A 224 6.62 -5.12 -10.38
N ASN A 225 7.37 -5.25 -9.29
CA ASN A 225 8.76 -4.85 -9.21
C ASN A 225 9.60 -6.11 -9.01
N PHE A 226 10.67 -6.26 -9.79
CA PHE A 226 11.63 -7.33 -9.56
C PHE A 226 13.05 -6.89 -9.93
N GLY A 227 14.01 -7.48 -9.24
CA GLY A 227 15.42 -7.40 -9.54
C GLY A 227 16.04 -8.76 -9.22
N TRP A 228 16.80 -9.31 -10.15
CA TRP A 228 17.48 -10.58 -9.96
C TRP A 228 18.88 -10.51 -10.53
N ASP A 229 19.87 -10.49 -9.66
CA ASP A 229 21.25 -10.76 -10.03
C ASP A 229 21.43 -12.28 -10.09
N VAL A 230 21.44 -12.86 -11.30
CA VAL A 230 21.54 -14.32 -11.47
C VAL A 230 22.98 -14.78 -11.25
N LEU A 231 23.93 -13.98 -11.73
CA LEU A 231 25.37 -14.20 -11.67
C LEU A 231 26.09 -12.84 -11.63
N PRO A 232 27.35 -12.77 -11.19
CA PRO A 232 28.16 -11.56 -11.33
C PRO A 232 28.17 -11.07 -12.78
N GLY A 233 27.62 -9.89 -13.02
CA GLY A 233 27.50 -9.34 -14.37
C GLY A 233 26.34 -9.88 -15.21
N PHE A 234 25.32 -10.52 -14.63
CA PHE A 234 24.05 -10.77 -15.31
C PHE A 234 22.90 -10.42 -14.37
N SER A 235 22.04 -9.49 -14.78
CA SER A 235 20.85 -9.14 -14.01
C SER A 235 19.60 -8.98 -14.87
N LEU A 236 18.47 -9.35 -14.29
CA LEU A 236 17.12 -9.07 -14.78
C LEU A 236 16.51 -8.02 -13.86
N PHE A 237 15.89 -6.99 -14.40
CA PHE A 237 15.26 -5.97 -13.58
C PHE A 237 14.00 -5.44 -14.26
N GLY A 238 13.03 -5.04 -13.47
CA GLY A 238 11.81 -4.52 -14.03
C GLY A 238 10.88 -3.90 -13.03
N ASN A 239 10.29 -2.77 -13.42
CA ASN A 239 9.05 -2.28 -12.84
C ASN A 239 7.98 -2.21 -13.93
N VAL A 240 6.89 -2.93 -13.72
CA VAL A 240 5.71 -2.91 -14.59
C VAL A 240 4.51 -2.51 -13.75
N THR A 241 3.84 -1.45 -14.14
CA THR A 241 2.56 -1.06 -13.51
C THR A 241 1.44 -1.12 -14.54
N TYR A 242 0.34 -1.71 -14.14
CA TYR A 242 -0.92 -1.75 -14.86
C TYR A 242 -1.93 -0.91 -14.08
N SER A 243 -2.74 -0.14 -14.80
CA SER A 243 -3.86 0.60 -14.26
C SER A 243 -5.00 0.63 -15.27
N ARG A 244 -6.24 0.55 -14.76
CA ARG A 244 -7.46 0.70 -15.54
C ARG A 244 -8.26 1.87 -14.98
N THR A 245 -8.70 2.75 -15.87
CA THR A 245 -9.53 3.91 -15.54
C THR A 245 -10.77 3.93 -16.43
N LEU A 246 -11.87 4.46 -15.91
CA LEU A 246 -13.10 4.67 -16.67
C LEU A 246 -13.17 6.15 -17.07
N GLU A 247 -13.11 6.43 -18.37
CA GLU A 247 -13.14 7.78 -18.93
C GLU A 247 -14.23 7.84 -20.01
N GLY A 248 -15.20 8.75 -19.85
CA GLY A 248 -16.28 8.90 -20.84
C GLY A 248 -17.18 7.66 -21.04
N GLY A 249 -17.21 6.72 -20.09
CA GLY A 249 -17.97 5.47 -20.20
C GLY A 249 -17.19 4.32 -20.84
N PHE A 250 -15.94 4.56 -21.24
CA PHE A 250 -15.02 3.59 -21.82
C PHE A 250 -13.87 3.30 -20.86
N PHE A 251 -13.36 2.08 -20.88
CA PHE A 251 -12.19 1.69 -20.13
C PHE A 251 -10.92 2.03 -20.89
N LYS A 252 -10.01 2.69 -20.16
CA LYS A 252 -8.65 2.95 -20.58
C LYS A 252 -7.68 2.16 -19.72
N ASP A 253 -7.00 1.23 -20.35
CA ASP A 253 -5.93 0.41 -19.78
C ASP A 253 -4.57 1.06 -20.04
N SER A 254 -3.70 1.07 -19.05
CA SER A 254 -2.37 1.68 -19.14
C SER A 254 -1.33 0.78 -18.50
N PHE A 255 -0.33 0.38 -19.30
CA PHE A 255 0.85 -0.36 -18.88
C PHE A 255 2.07 0.56 -18.90
N VAL A 256 2.76 0.73 -17.78
CA VAL A 256 4.00 1.52 -17.69
C VAL A 256 5.16 0.59 -17.34
N PHE A 257 6.18 0.59 -18.18
CA PHE A 257 7.45 -0.11 -17.97
C PHE A 257 8.52 0.90 -17.56
N ASN A 258 9.19 0.71 -16.41
CA ASN A 258 10.13 1.70 -15.88
C ASN A 258 11.34 1.12 -15.12
N PRO A 259 12.48 0.97 -15.80
CA PRO A 259 12.65 0.19 -17.02
C PRO A 259 12.40 -1.31 -16.74
N PHE A 260 12.06 -2.09 -17.78
CA PHE A 260 11.99 -3.56 -17.73
C PHE A 260 13.00 -4.15 -18.71
N GLY A 261 13.94 -4.96 -18.26
CA GLY A 261 14.98 -5.49 -19.13
C GLY A 261 16.03 -6.36 -18.46
N ILE A 262 17.13 -6.52 -19.20
CA ILE A 262 18.29 -7.33 -18.85
C ILE A 262 19.54 -6.47 -18.89
N SER A 263 20.51 -6.75 -18.02
CA SER A 263 21.87 -6.21 -18.15
C SER A 263 22.95 -7.26 -18.00
N LEU A 264 24.04 -7.04 -18.72
CA LEU A 264 25.24 -7.85 -18.76
C LEU A 264 26.44 -6.98 -18.41
N GLY A 265 27.34 -7.49 -17.59
CA GLY A 265 28.57 -6.85 -17.15
C GLY A 265 29.74 -7.80 -17.41
N PHE A 266 30.72 -7.35 -18.19
CA PHE A 266 31.92 -8.10 -18.49
C PHE A 266 33.12 -7.45 -17.80
N ALA A 267 33.88 -8.23 -17.04
CA ALA A 267 35.15 -7.82 -16.46
C ALA A 267 36.31 -8.27 -17.36
N GLN A 268 37.32 -7.42 -17.47
CA GLN A 268 38.59 -7.82 -18.10
C GLN A 268 39.29 -8.85 -17.19
N ILE A 269 40.03 -9.79 -17.78
CA ILE A 269 40.82 -10.79 -17.03
C ILE A 269 41.73 -10.05 -16.02
N GLY A 270 41.58 -10.36 -14.74
CA GLY A 270 42.32 -9.73 -13.63
C GLY A 270 41.64 -8.50 -12.99
N SER A 271 40.50 -8.05 -13.51
CA SER A 271 39.68 -6.98 -12.89
C SER A 271 38.62 -7.57 -11.95
N GLN A 272 38.45 -6.97 -10.77
CA GLN A 272 37.33 -7.30 -9.86
C GLN A 272 36.05 -6.53 -10.18
N ARG A 273 36.07 -5.60 -11.14
CA ARG A 273 34.90 -4.80 -11.53
C ARG A 273 34.60 -5.02 -13.01
N PRO A 274 33.31 -5.09 -13.42
CA PRO A 274 32.95 -5.07 -14.83
C PRO A 274 33.36 -3.74 -15.44
N ASN A 275 34.02 -3.78 -16.59
CA ASN A 275 34.47 -2.61 -17.34
C ASN A 275 33.59 -2.38 -18.58
N VAL A 276 32.81 -3.38 -19.00
CA VAL A 276 31.86 -3.29 -20.10
C VAL A 276 30.48 -3.63 -19.56
N PHE A 277 29.50 -2.77 -19.81
CA PHE A 277 28.10 -2.97 -19.46
C PHE A 277 27.26 -2.94 -20.73
N PHE A 278 26.33 -3.87 -20.84
CA PHE A 278 25.33 -3.92 -21.87
C PHE A 278 23.96 -4.00 -21.19
N ALA A 279 23.01 -3.18 -21.60
CA ALA A 279 21.64 -3.25 -21.13
C ALA A 279 20.68 -3.20 -22.31
N LEU A 280 19.67 -4.05 -22.26
CA LEU A 280 18.54 -4.05 -23.18
C LEU A 280 17.28 -3.97 -22.33
N TYR A 281 16.52 -2.89 -22.50
CA TYR A 281 15.29 -2.69 -21.74
C TYR A 281 14.22 -1.99 -22.55
N ILE A 282 13.00 -2.04 -22.03
CA ILE A 282 11.84 -1.30 -22.49
C ILE A 282 11.52 -0.26 -21.42
N ALA A 283 11.23 0.95 -21.86
CA ALA A 283 10.75 2.01 -20.98
C ALA A 283 9.67 2.82 -21.69
N GLY A 284 8.53 3.01 -21.02
CA GLY A 284 7.43 3.80 -21.56
C GLY A 284 6.06 3.29 -21.14
N ARG A 285 5.06 4.04 -21.58
CA ARG A 285 3.65 3.83 -21.26
C ARG A 285 2.90 3.40 -22.52
N TYR A 286 2.11 2.35 -22.40
CA TYR A 286 1.25 1.81 -23.45
C TYR A 286 -0.20 1.93 -22.99
N GLU A 287 -1.01 2.69 -23.72
CA GLU A 287 -2.43 2.86 -23.41
C GLU A 287 -3.30 2.16 -24.46
N TYR A 288 -4.34 1.48 -23.96
CA TYR A 288 -5.38 0.80 -24.74
C TYR A 288 -6.75 1.31 -24.29
N SER A 289 -7.67 1.46 -25.23
CA SER A 289 -9.03 1.96 -25.00
C SER A 289 -10.03 0.99 -25.62
N ASP A 290 -11.13 0.72 -24.92
CA ASP A 290 -12.24 -0.08 -25.46
C ASP A 290 -13.30 0.76 -26.18
N ASN A 291 -13.06 2.06 -26.36
CA ASN A 291 -13.92 2.94 -27.12
C ASN A 291 -14.09 2.41 -28.56
N PRO A 292 -15.32 2.16 -29.07
CA PRO A 292 -15.58 1.73 -30.44
C PRO A 292 -14.97 2.61 -31.52
N ALA A 293 -14.78 3.90 -31.25
CA ALA A 293 -14.09 4.82 -32.16
C ALA A 293 -12.56 4.62 -32.19
N GLU A 294 -12.01 3.98 -31.16
CA GLU A 294 -10.58 3.68 -30.99
C GLU A 294 -10.28 2.17 -31.15
N LEU A 295 -11.31 1.31 -31.16
CA LEU A 295 -11.25 -0.12 -31.43
C LEU A 295 -10.73 -0.36 -32.85
N GLY A 296 -9.42 -0.57 -32.98
CA GLY A 296 -8.70 -0.71 -34.26
C GLY A 296 -7.52 0.25 -34.40
N GLN A 297 -7.40 1.24 -33.52
CA GLN A 297 -6.19 2.05 -33.38
C GLN A 297 -5.15 1.29 -32.55
N ARG A 298 -3.88 1.41 -32.97
CA ARG A 298 -2.74 0.82 -32.25
C ARG A 298 -2.57 1.47 -30.87
N PRO A 299 -2.02 0.76 -29.88
CA PRO A 299 -1.79 1.33 -28.55
C PRO A 299 -1.03 2.65 -28.62
N ILE A 300 -1.44 3.61 -27.80
CA ILE A 300 -0.75 4.90 -27.69
C ILE A 300 0.50 4.67 -26.85
N PHE A 301 1.66 4.80 -27.47
CA PHE A 301 2.94 4.78 -26.78
C PHE A 301 3.36 6.19 -26.36
N THR A 302 3.66 6.36 -25.07
CA THR A 302 4.34 7.55 -24.53
C THR A 302 5.73 7.14 -24.03
N PRO A 303 6.82 7.75 -24.54
CA PRO A 303 8.18 7.45 -24.07
C PRO A 303 8.34 7.70 -22.57
N GLY A 304 9.07 6.83 -21.88
CA GLY A 304 9.49 7.06 -20.50
C GLY A 304 10.74 7.93 -20.42
N THR A 305 10.93 8.63 -19.30
CA THR A 305 12.20 9.27 -18.94
C THR A 305 13.08 8.28 -18.17
N VAL A 306 14.22 7.92 -18.75
CA VAL A 306 15.27 7.15 -18.06
C VAL A 306 16.44 8.10 -17.80
N ALA A 307 17.02 8.07 -16.60
CA ALA A 307 18.12 8.96 -16.23
C ALA A 307 19.27 8.88 -17.27
N GLY A 308 19.54 10.01 -17.94
CA GLY A 308 20.59 10.11 -18.96
C GLY A 308 20.16 9.91 -20.42
N VAL A 309 18.86 9.67 -20.68
CA VAL A 309 18.26 9.58 -22.03
C VAL A 309 17.07 10.53 -22.12
N THR A 310 17.20 11.60 -22.91
CA THR A 310 16.09 12.48 -23.27
C THR A 310 15.31 11.87 -24.43
N THR A 311 14.12 11.35 -24.16
CA THR A 311 13.22 10.79 -25.17
C THR A 311 12.30 11.90 -25.72
N SER A 312 12.16 12.00 -27.04
CA SER A 312 11.31 13.02 -27.68
C SER A 312 9.88 12.53 -27.85
N SER A 313 8.93 13.23 -27.24
CA SER A 313 7.49 12.97 -27.29
C SER A 313 6.88 13.43 -28.62
N ASN A 314 6.49 12.50 -29.49
CA ASN A 314 5.46 12.75 -30.49
C ASN A 314 4.63 11.48 -30.66
N GLY A 315 3.45 11.47 -30.03
CA GLY A 315 2.51 10.36 -30.04
C GLY A 315 2.02 10.05 -31.47
N GLY A 316 2.04 8.77 -31.82
CA GLY A 316 1.37 8.28 -33.02
C GLY A 316 1.71 6.82 -33.31
N SER A 317 0.76 6.17 -33.97
CA SER A 317 0.77 4.74 -34.31
C SER A 317 1.99 4.35 -35.15
N PHE A 318 2.72 3.31 -34.72
CA PHE A 318 3.91 2.78 -35.40
C PHE A 318 3.74 1.27 -35.72
N PRO A 319 4.43 0.69 -36.73
CA PRO A 319 4.34 -0.73 -37.15
C PRO A 319 4.61 -1.82 -36.11
N SER A 320 5.36 -1.52 -35.05
CA SER A 320 5.70 -2.48 -33.99
C SER A 320 5.56 -1.87 -32.61
N ASP A 321 4.81 -2.54 -31.73
CA ASP A 321 4.46 -2.06 -30.38
C ASP A 321 5.57 -2.25 -29.34
N PHE A 322 6.79 -2.62 -29.75
CA PHE A 322 7.90 -2.86 -28.84
C PHE A 322 9.06 -1.91 -29.17
N ARG A 323 9.36 -1.00 -28.24
CA ARG A 323 10.41 0.02 -28.42
C ARG A 323 11.59 -0.25 -27.46
N PRO A 324 12.55 -1.09 -27.85
CA PRO A 324 13.71 -1.37 -27.03
C PRO A 324 14.68 -0.19 -27.01
N VAL A 325 15.36 -0.03 -25.88
CA VAL A 325 16.52 0.83 -25.72
C VAL A 325 17.72 -0.07 -25.45
N PHE A 326 18.74 0.07 -26.28
CA PHE A 326 20.03 -0.61 -26.11
C PHE A 326 21.03 0.40 -25.56
N VAL A 327 21.71 0.04 -24.49
CA VAL A 327 22.79 0.84 -23.91
C VAL A 327 24.02 -0.03 -23.79
N MET A 328 25.13 0.41 -24.37
CA MET A 328 26.44 -0.16 -24.13
C MET A 328 27.31 0.91 -23.47
N ARG A 329 27.98 0.56 -22.37
CA ARG A 329 28.88 1.45 -21.66
C ARG A 329 30.21 0.75 -21.40
N TYR A 330 31.30 1.43 -21.69
CA TYR A 330 32.65 1.01 -21.36
C TYR A 330 33.22 1.98 -20.33
N ASP A 331 33.45 1.51 -19.10
CA ASP A 331 34.00 2.30 -18.01
C ASP A 331 35.50 2.05 -17.84
N GLN A 332 36.25 3.13 -17.69
CA GLN A 332 37.66 3.15 -17.31
C GLN A 332 37.87 4.14 -16.16
N CYS A 333 39.03 4.08 -15.50
CA CYS A 333 39.30 4.85 -14.29
C CYS A 333 39.08 6.36 -14.42
N CYS A 334 39.24 6.93 -15.63
CA CYS A 334 39.17 8.37 -15.86
C CYS A 334 38.19 8.78 -16.97
N TYR A 335 37.48 7.84 -17.59
CA TYR A 335 36.49 8.13 -18.63
C TYR A 335 35.53 6.95 -18.80
N ALA A 336 34.36 7.21 -19.36
CA ALA A 336 33.47 6.20 -19.89
C ALA A 336 33.09 6.52 -21.32
N ILE A 337 32.84 5.48 -22.11
CA ILE A 337 32.24 5.61 -23.44
C ILE A 337 30.85 5.00 -23.35
N GLN A 338 29.82 5.70 -23.82
CA GLN A 338 28.45 5.24 -23.84
C GLN A 338 27.89 5.29 -25.26
N ILE A 339 27.26 4.20 -25.68
CA ILE A 339 26.52 4.07 -26.92
C ILE A 339 25.06 3.81 -26.54
N VAL A 340 24.13 4.59 -27.08
CA VAL A 340 22.70 4.35 -26.90
C VAL A 340 22.03 4.22 -28.26
N VAL A 341 21.26 3.16 -28.43
CA VAL A 341 20.34 2.98 -29.57
C VAL A 341 18.94 2.99 -29.00
N ASP A 342 18.23 4.09 -29.24
CA ASP A 342 16.92 4.37 -28.67
C ASP A 342 15.85 4.25 -29.77
N GLY A 343 15.06 3.18 -29.70
CA GLY A 343 13.91 2.96 -30.58
C GLY A 343 12.61 3.62 -30.09
N THR A 344 12.63 4.38 -28.99
CA THR A 344 11.44 5.08 -28.48
C THR A 344 10.88 6.20 -29.36
N PRO A 345 11.65 6.94 -30.18
CA PRO A 345 11.13 7.99 -31.04
C PRO A 345 10.22 7.45 -32.16
N LYS A 346 9.24 8.25 -32.58
CA LYS A 346 8.27 7.88 -33.63
C LYS A 346 8.86 7.85 -35.02
N GLU A 347 9.82 8.71 -35.32
CA GLU A 347 10.27 8.91 -36.70
C GLU A 347 11.45 8.03 -37.10
N GLY A 348 11.96 7.21 -36.17
CA GLY A 348 13.04 6.25 -36.41
C GLY A 348 13.86 5.97 -35.15
N VAL A 349 15.07 5.46 -35.35
CA VAL A 349 15.99 5.10 -34.26
C VAL A 349 16.89 6.29 -33.94
N ASN A 350 16.90 6.73 -32.69
CA ASN A 350 17.91 7.66 -32.21
C ASN A 350 19.19 6.88 -31.86
N PHE A 351 20.32 7.42 -32.25
CA PHE A 351 21.63 6.86 -31.91
C PHE A 351 22.43 7.94 -31.20
N SER A 352 23.04 7.64 -30.05
CA SER A 352 23.99 8.55 -29.40
C SER A 352 25.28 7.85 -29.04
N PHE A 353 26.37 8.57 -29.23
CA PHE A 353 27.69 8.22 -28.75
C PHE A 353 28.17 9.33 -27.84
N SER A 354 28.55 8.98 -26.62
CA SER A 354 28.94 9.95 -25.59
C SER A 354 30.25 9.49 -24.94
N ILE A 355 31.10 10.46 -24.59
CA ILE A 355 32.19 10.25 -23.64
C ILE A 355 31.78 10.91 -22.33
N ILE A 356 31.84 10.16 -21.24
CA ILE A 356 31.61 10.65 -19.89
C ILE A 356 32.98 10.83 -19.24
N LEU A 357 33.29 12.05 -18.85
CA LEU A 357 34.50 12.39 -18.11
C LEU A 357 34.11 12.72 -16.67
N PRO A 358 35.06 12.77 -15.71
CA PRO A 358 34.76 13.09 -14.31
C PRO A 358 34.04 14.44 -14.11
N PHE A 359 34.16 15.32 -15.10
CA PHE A 359 33.60 16.68 -15.11
C PHE A 359 32.32 16.81 -15.94
N GLY A 360 31.80 15.74 -16.55
CA GLY A 360 30.51 15.76 -17.23
C GLY A 360 30.38 14.76 -18.38
N LYS A 361 29.14 14.57 -18.85
CA LYS A 361 28.82 13.82 -20.07
C LYS A 361 28.92 14.74 -21.27
N GLN A 362 29.69 14.34 -22.27
CA GLN A 362 29.74 14.99 -23.57
C GLN A 362 29.24 14.01 -24.62
N ASP A 363 28.08 14.31 -25.23
CA ASP A 363 27.68 13.64 -26.45
C ASP A 363 28.68 14.05 -27.54
N LEU A 364 29.08 13.13 -28.42
CA LEU A 364 30.05 13.34 -29.51
C LEU A 364 29.36 13.28 -30.87
N PHE A 365 28.34 12.45 -30.98
CA PHE A 365 27.37 12.55 -32.06
C PHE A 365 26.04 12.00 -31.59
N THR A 366 24.97 12.68 -31.98
CA THR A 366 23.60 12.23 -31.79
C THR A 366 22.95 12.22 -33.15
N THR A 367 22.33 11.12 -33.53
CA THR A 367 21.51 11.05 -34.73
C THR A 367 20.07 10.98 -34.28
N SER A 368 19.25 11.88 -34.79
CA SER A 368 17.81 11.74 -34.68
C SER A 368 17.21 11.48 -36.05
N ALA A 369 16.14 10.70 -36.08
CA ALA A 369 15.47 10.39 -37.34
C ALA A 369 14.88 11.63 -38.02
N THR A 370 14.62 12.70 -37.26
CA THR A 370 14.04 13.95 -37.73
C THR A 370 15.06 15.02 -38.07
N GLU A 371 16.20 15.06 -37.37
CA GLU A 371 17.18 16.15 -37.46
C GLU A 371 18.53 15.70 -38.03
N GLY A 372 18.67 14.42 -38.39
CA GLY A 372 19.89 13.85 -38.94
C GLY A 372 21.02 13.72 -37.91
N VAL A 373 22.25 13.59 -38.38
CA VAL A 373 23.45 13.50 -37.54
C VAL A 373 23.83 14.89 -37.02
N ARG A 374 23.76 15.10 -35.72
CA ARG A 374 24.25 16.27 -35.00
C ARG A 374 25.60 15.99 -34.37
N PHE A 375 26.60 16.74 -34.81
CA PHE A 375 27.87 16.85 -34.10
C PHE A 375 27.73 18.00 -33.10
N PRO A 376 27.95 17.76 -31.81
CA PRO A 376 28.07 18.83 -30.84
C PRO A 376 29.27 19.67 -31.22
N ILE A 377 29.06 20.98 -31.28
CA ILE A 377 30.14 21.96 -31.39
C ILE A 377 30.97 21.76 -30.11
N LEU A 378 32.16 21.17 -30.25
CA LEU A 378 33.11 21.03 -29.16
C LEU A 378 33.22 22.39 -28.48
N PRO A 379 33.07 22.51 -27.14
CA PRO A 379 33.41 23.75 -26.47
C PRO A 379 34.88 24.01 -26.80
N PHE A 380 35.13 25.09 -27.54
CA PHE A 380 36.47 25.58 -27.82
C PHE A 380 37.24 25.55 -26.50
N ILE A 381 38.21 24.66 -26.37
CA ILE A 381 39.20 24.73 -25.31
C ILE A 381 39.83 26.12 -25.48
N PRO A 382 39.63 27.08 -24.56
CA PRO A 382 40.35 28.33 -24.67
C PRO A 382 41.84 27.98 -24.63
N PRO A 383 42.67 28.55 -25.52
CA PRO A 383 44.07 28.17 -25.63
C PRO A 383 44.71 28.25 -24.25
N LEU A 384 45.22 27.11 -23.78
CA LEU A 384 46.05 27.04 -22.58
C LEU A 384 47.18 28.05 -22.76
N LYS A 385 47.14 29.15 -22.00
CA LYS A 385 48.29 30.05 -21.88
C LYS A 385 49.41 29.24 -21.24
N LEU A 386 50.33 28.77 -22.06
CA LEU A 386 51.66 28.37 -21.61
C LEU A 386 52.25 29.57 -20.86
N ARG A 387 52.34 29.46 -19.53
CA ARG A 387 53.19 30.35 -18.73
C ARG A 387 54.62 30.11 -19.22
N LYS A 388 55.20 31.14 -19.84
CA LYS A 388 56.65 31.24 -20.03
C LYS A 388 57.33 31.38 -18.67
#